data_AF-A0A8U0HZB0-F1
#
_entry.id   AF-A0A8U0HZB0-F1
#
_cell.length_a   1.000
_cell.length_b   1.000
_cell.length_c   1.000
_cell.angle_alpha   90.00
_cell.angle_beta   90.00
_cell.angle_gamma   90.00
#
_symmetry.space_group_name_H-M   'P 1'
#
loop_
_entity.id
_entity.type
_entity.pdbx_description
1 polymer ?
#
loop_
_entity_poly.entity_id
_entity_poly.type
_entity_poly.pdbx_seq_one_letter_code
_entity_poly.pdbx_strand_id
1 'polypeptide(L)'
;MSVRSGDLTEKWYEYVYRDRGESVRRFVERYPDERALSVSCERFGHDYQFVRPLLANPDEALRAGKAALGRFLADETDREMRDVYLRVSDLPAESEVALDEIRATHLNELHTTRGVVAETGPLRPKVVRAGFRCAKCEEVTRHVAQPGREFRSHAKCPRCSSVGYLSFAPEASEYVDAREVRVRDPTGETELPVLLEHDLTDAVSDGDEVRIVAIPRANRTDESAVADTWLESVSMECLTDANR
;
A
#
# COMPACT_ATOMS: atom_id res chain seq x y z
N MET A 1 -18.62 -3.86 16.23
CA MET A 1 -17.56 -4.45 17.06
C MET A 1 -16.26 -4.34 16.28
N SER A 2 -15.24 -3.68 16.83
CA SER A 2 -13.93 -3.59 16.16
C SER A 2 -13.30 -4.98 16.11
N VAL A 3 -12.97 -5.44 14.91
CA VAL A 3 -12.27 -6.71 14.70
C VAL A 3 -10.84 -6.54 15.20
N ARG A 4 -10.34 -7.45 16.04
CA ARG A 4 -8.96 -7.36 16.54
C ARG A 4 -7.97 -7.71 15.42
N SER A 5 -6.83 -7.02 15.34
CA SER A 5 -5.76 -7.31 14.36
C SER A 5 -5.34 -8.80 14.26
N GLY A 6 -5.35 -9.53 15.39
CA GLY A 6 -5.07 -10.98 15.39
C GLY A 6 -6.13 -11.82 14.66
N ASP A 7 -7.39 -11.42 14.72
CA ASP A 7 -8.49 -12.08 13.99
C ASP A 7 -8.35 -11.84 12.47
N LEU A 8 -7.92 -10.65 12.05
CA LEU A 8 -7.66 -10.37 10.63
C LEU A 8 -6.48 -11.19 10.10
N THR A 9 -5.45 -11.41 10.92
CA THR A 9 -4.28 -12.21 10.53
C THR A 9 -4.68 -13.67 10.25
N GLU A 10 -5.54 -14.25 11.10
CA GLU A 10 -6.09 -15.59 10.86
C GLU A 10 -6.92 -15.62 9.57
N LYS A 11 -7.81 -14.65 9.38
CA LYS A 11 -8.66 -14.56 8.18
C LYS A 11 -7.85 -14.47 6.90
N TRP A 12 -6.77 -13.68 6.87
CA TRP A 12 -5.87 -13.66 5.71
C TRP A 12 -5.32 -15.05 5.38
N TYR A 13 -4.90 -15.80 6.39
CA TYR A 13 -4.45 -17.16 6.17
C TYR A 13 -5.58 -18.06 5.66
N GLU A 14 -6.72 -18.09 6.35
CA GLU A 14 -7.84 -18.97 6.04
C GLU A 14 -8.44 -18.74 4.64
N TYR A 15 -8.67 -17.47 4.28
CA TYR A 15 -9.39 -17.11 3.06
C TYR A 15 -8.47 -16.85 1.87
N VAL A 16 -7.25 -16.37 2.09
CA VAL A 16 -6.36 -15.94 0.99
C VAL A 16 -5.22 -16.92 0.73
N TYR A 17 -4.57 -17.42 1.79
CA TYR A 17 -3.33 -18.18 1.64
C TYR A 17 -3.49 -19.70 1.71
N ARG A 18 -4.45 -20.23 2.49
CA ARG A 18 -4.62 -21.67 2.75
C ARG A 18 -4.69 -22.46 1.46
N ASP A 19 -5.55 -22.04 0.53
CA ASP A 19 -5.81 -22.75 -0.73
C ASP A 19 -4.78 -22.39 -1.83
N ARG A 20 -3.82 -21.50 -1.51
CA ARG A 20 -2.73 -21.04 -2.38
C ARG A 20 -1.34 -21.32 -1.79
N GLY A 21 -1.25 -22.21 -0.79
CA GLY A 21 -0.07 -22.34 0.07
C GLY A 21 1.26 -22.57 -0.64
N GLU A 22 1.29 -23.33 -1.75
CA GLU A 22 2.53 -23.51 -2.54
C GLU A 22 2.97 -22.22 -3.23
N SER A 23 2.03 -21.50 -3.87
CA SER A 23 2.33 -20.23 -4.54
C SER A 23 2.78 -19.15 -3.55
N VAL A 24 2.16 -19.11 -2.37
CA VAL A 24 2.52 -18.17 -1.29
C VAL A 24 3.89 -18.52 -0.72
N ARG A 25 4.18 -19.81 -0.49
CA ARG A 25 5.51 -20.24 -0.03
C ARG A 25 6.60 -19.87 -1.04
N ARG A 26 6.36 -20.09 -2.33
CA ARG A 26 7.30 -19.69 -3.39
C ARG A 26 7.58 -18.19 -3.39
N PHE A 27 6.54 -17.37 -3.24
CA PHE A 27 6.68 -15.92 -3.09
C PHE A 27 7.53 -15.56 -1.87
N VAL A 28 7.26 -16.19 -0.71
CA VAL A 28 8.01 -15.97 0.54
C VAL A 28 9.48 -16.37 0.40
N GLU A 29 9.78 -17.46 -0.29
CA GLU A 29 11.14 -17.93 -0.56
C GLU A 29 11.93 -16.96 -1.45
N ARG A 30 11.25 -16.31 -2.41
CA ARG A 30 11.84 -15.33 -3.34
C ARG A 30 11.96 -13.92 -2.77
N TYR A 31 11.41 -13.65 -1.59
CA TYR A 31 11.63 -12.37 -0.91
C TYR A 31 13.09 -12.24 -0.45
N PRO A 32 13.77 -11.09 -0.71
CA PRO A 32 13.22 -9.79 -1.11
C PRO A 32 13.24 -9.47 -2.62
N ASP A 33 13.62 -10.40 -3.49
CA ASP A 33 13.64 -10.16 -4.95
C ASP A 33 12.22 -10.01 -5.50
N GLU A 34 11.27 -10.81 -5.00
CA GLU A 34 9.84 -10.61 -5.23
C GLU A 34 9.19 -9.94 -4.02
N ARG A 35 8.49 -8.82 -4.27
CA ARG A 35 7.84 -8.04 -3.22
C ARG A 35 6.35 -7.81 -3.44
N ALA A 36 5.80 -8.13 -4.61
CA ALA A 36 4.39 -7.96 -4.93
C ALA A 36 3.67 -9.31 -5.02
N LEU A 37 2.60 -9.48 -4.25
CA LEU A 37 1.75 -10.67 -4.26
C LEU A 37 0.34 -10.29 -4.70
N SER A 38 -0.11 -10.81 -5.84
CA SER A 38 -1.46 -10.60 -6.36
C SER A 38 -2.51 -11.40 -5.58
N VAL A 39 -3.58 -10.72 -5.19
CA VAL A 39 -4.67 -11.24 -4.36
C VAL A 39 -6.01 -10.81 -4.97
N SER A 40 -6.72 -11.75 -5.59
CA SER A 40 -8.07 -11.50 -6.12
C SER A 40 -9.12 -11.72 -5.03
N CYS A 41 -10.04 -10.76 -4.86
CA CYS A 41 -11.16 -10.83 -3.94
C CYS A 41 -12.32 -11.70 -4.43
N GLU A 42 -12.35 -12.15 -5.70
CA GLU A 42 -13.46 -12.94 -6.26
C GLU A 42 -13.83 -14.15 -5.40
N ARG A 43 -12.84 -14.81 -4.79
CA ARG A 43 -13.04 -16.06 -4.03
C ARG A 43 -13.65 -15.85 -2.64
N PHE A 44 -13.47 -14.67 -2.06
CA PHE A 44 -13.87 -14.40 -0.68
C PHE A 44 -14.72 -13.13 -0.55
N GLY A 45 -15.12 -12.52 -1.69
CA GLY A 45 -15.94 -11.31 -1.77
C GLY A 45 -17.29 -11.41 -1.03
N HIS A 46 -17.80 -12.64 -0.87
CA HIS A 46 -19.07 -12.91 -0.16
C HIS A 46 -18.92 -12.95 1.37
N ASP A 47 -17.70 -13.08 1.91
CA ASP A 47 -17.48 -13.15 3.34
C ASP A 47 -17.34 -11.74 3.95
N TYR A 48 -18.46 -11.22 4.44
CA TYR A 48 -18.50 -9.91 5.07
C TYR A 48 -17.65 -9.80 6.34
N GLN A 49 -17.23 -10.90 6.97
CA GLN A 49 -16.40 -10.86 8.18
C GLN A 49 -14.92 -10.55 7.87
N PHE A 50 -14.49 -10.75 6.62
CA PHE A 50 -13.16 -10.39 6.13
C PHE A 50 -13.20 -9.18 5.20
N VAL A 51 -14.14 -9.16 4.25
CA VAL A 51 -14.22 -8.12 3.22
C VAL A 51 -14.60 -6.77 3.80
N ARG A 52 -15.57 -6.69 4.72
CA ARG A 52 -15.94 -5.39 5.31
C ARG A 52 -14.78 -4.74 6.08
N PRO A 53 -14.04 -5.45 6.95
CA PRO A 53 -12.84 -4.89 7.55
C PRO A 53 -11.77 -4.48 6.52
N LEU A 54 -11.58 -5.26 5.46
CA LEU A 54 -10.63 -4.92 4.38
C LEU A 54 -11.00 -3.60 3.68
N LEU A 55 -12.28 -3.40 3.37
CA LEU A 55 -12.77 -2.19 2.73
C LEU A 55 -12.76 -0.99 3.68
N ALA A 56 -13.21 -1.16 4.92
CA ALA A 56 -13.37 -0.06 5.88
C ALA A 56 -12.07 0.37 6.57
N ASN A 57 -11.10 -0.54 6.76
CA ASN A 57 -9.82 -0.26 7.42
C ASN A 57 -8.65 -0.94 6.68
N PRO A 58 -8.40 -0.58 5.41
CA PRO A 58 -7.40 -1.25 4.56
C PRO A 58 -6.00 -1.23 5.14
N ASP A 59 -5.59 -0.14 5.82
CA ASP A 59 -4.26 -0.07 6.45
C ASP A 59 -4.03 -1.17 7.49
N GLU A 60 -5.03 -1.46 8.31
CA GLU A 60 -4.96 -2.52 9.31
C GLU A 60 -5.08 -3.91 8.67
N ALA A 61 -6.03 -4.07 7.75
CA ALA A 61 -6.23 -5.32 7.06
C ALA A 61 -4.99 -5.73 6.26
N LEU A 62 -4.42 -4.84 5.44
CA LEU A 62 -3.21 -5.13 4.65
C LEU A 62 -2.00 -5.41 5.55
N ARG A 63 -1.86 -4.72 6.69
CA ARG A 63 -0.80 -5.02 7.67
C ARG A 63 -0.97 -6.41 8.27
N ALA A 64 -2.20 -6.81 8.62
CA ALA A 64 -2.49 -8.16 9.09
C ALA A 64 -2.19 -9.21 8.01
N GLY A 65 -2.45 -8.90 6.74
CA GLY A 65 -2.12 -9.77 5.60
C GLY A 65 -0.61 -9.99 5.43
N LYS A 66 0.20 -8.94 5.63
CA LYS A 66 1.66 -9.06 5.65
C LYS A 66 2.14 -9.90 6.83
N ALA A 67 1.56 -9.70 8.01
CA ALA A 67 1.88 -10.52 9.19
C ALA A 67 1.54 -12.00 8.99
N ALA A 68 0.42 -12.29 8.32
CA ALA A 68 -0.02 -13.66 8.04
C ALA A 68 0.92 -14.43 7.10
N LEU A 69 1.69 -13.74 6.24
CA LEU A 69 2.75 -14.38 5.45
C LEU A 69 3.85 -14.99 6.32
N GLY A 70 4.02 -14.51 7.56
CA GLY A 70 4.98 -15.04 8.51
C GLY A 70 4.81 -16.53 8.81
N ARG A 71 3.61 -17.10 8.62
CA ARG A 71 3.36 -18.55 8.75
C ARG A 71 4.09 -19.42 7.74
N PHE A 72 4.55 -18.82 6.65
CA PHE A 72 5.27 -19.51 5.58
C PHE A 72 6.78 -19.30 5.68
N LEU A 73 7.25 -18.49 6.64
CA LEU A 73 8.67 -18.39 6.94
C LEU A 73 9.13 -19.68 7.61
N ALA A 74 10.23 -20.25 7.13
CA ALA A 74 10.90 -21.33 7.85
C ALA A 74 11.49 -20.79 9.16
N ASP A 75 11.41 -21.60 10.23
CA ASP A 75 11.85 -21.26 11.60
C ASP A 75 13.30 -20.71 11.69
N GLU A 76 14.12 -20.94 10.66
CA GLU A 76 15.53 -20.53 10.62
C GLU A 76 15.77 -19.12 10.08
N THR A 77 14.75 -18.41 9.58
CA THR A 77 14.93 -17.05 9.04
C THR A 77 14.22 -16.00 9.86
N ASP A 78 15.00 -15.12 10.51
CA ASP A 78 14.57 -13.84 11.11
C ASP A 78 14.19 -12.80 10.03
N ARG A 79 13.55 -13.26 8.94
CA ARG A 79 13.15 -12.46 7.79
C ARG A 79 11.80 -11.83 8.08
N GLU A 80 11.80 -10.54 8.33
CA GLU A 80 10.56 -9.79 8.44
C GLU A 80 10.08 -9.33 7.06
N MET A 81 8.93 -9.85 6.60
CA MET A 81 8.32 -9.52 5.30
C MET A 81 7.62 -8.16 5.29
N ARG A 82 8.34 -7.13 5.71
CA ARG A 82 7.77 -5.83 6.07
C ARG A 82 7.50 -4.92 4.86
N ASP A 83 8.20 -5.10 3.72
CA ASP A 83 8.00 -4.27 2.51
C ASP A 83 7.34 -5.03 1.34
N VAL A 84 6.49 -6.00 1.68
CA VAL A 84 5.60 -6.67 0.73
C VAL A 84 4.45 -5.74 0.33
N TYR A 85 4.10 -5.77 -0.96
CA TYR A 85 2.91 -5.19 -1.56
C TYR A 85 1.88 -6.29 -1.79
N LEU A 86 0.74 -6.21 -1.09
CA LEU A 86 -0.40 -7.07 -1.36
C LEU A 86 -1.27 -6.37 -2.41
N ARG A 87 -1.20 -6.83 -3.67
CA ARG A 87 -1.93 -6.25 -4.80
C ARG A 87 -3.34 -6.84 -4.82
N VAL A 88 -4.23 -6.24 -4.06
CA VAL A 88 -5.64 -6.69 -3.93
C VAL A 88 -6.46 -6.20 -5.13
N SER A 89 -7.11 -7.10 -5.86
CA SER A 89 -7.96 -6.85 -7.03
C SER A 89 -9.37 -7.41 -6.84
N ASP A 90 -10.27 -7.14 -7.80
CA ASP A 90 -11.60 -7.75 -7.91
C ASP A 90 -12.47 -7.58 -6.66
N LEU A 91 -12.44 -6.37 -6.09
CA LEU A 91 -13.28 -6.02 -4.94
C LEU A 91 -14.77 -6.14 -5.30
N PRO A 92 -15.67 -6.32 -4.31
CA PRO A 92 -17.10 -6.32 -4.56
C PRO A 92 -17.56 -5.05 -5.27
N ALA A 93 -18.57 -5.17 -6.14
CA ALA A 93 -19.08 -4.08 -6.96
C ALA A 93 -19.55 -2.87 -6.13
N GLU A 94 -19.98 -3.09 -4.89
CA GLU A 94 -20.40 -2.01 -3.98
C GLU A 94 -19.25 -1.11 -3.52
N SER A 95 -18.00 -1.50 -3.77
CA SER A 95 -16.81 -0.68 -3.52
C SER A 95 -16.38 0.18 -4.71
N GLU A 96 -17.05 0.04 -5.87
CA GLU A 96 -16.79 0.87 -7.03
C GLU A 96 -17.28 2.32 -6.79
N VAL A 97 -16.40 3.29 -7.02
CA VAL A 97 -16.70 4.73 -6.92
C VAL A 97 -16.10 5.43 -8.13
N ALA A 98 -16.92 6.22 -8.84
CA ALA A 98 -16.45 7.03 -9.95
C ALA A 98 -15.43 8.07 -9.47
N LEU A 99 -14.47 8.44 -10.32
CA LEU A 99 -13.33 9.26 -9.88
C LEU A 99 -13.79 10.67 -9.50
N ASP A 100 -14.79 11.19 -10.20
CA ASP A 100 -15.46 12.46 -9.92
C ASP A 100 -16.42 12.44 -8.71
N GLU A 101 -16.77 11.26 -8.20
CA GLU A 101 -17.62 11.03 -7.03
C GLU A 101 -16.81 10.82 -5.74
N ILE A 102 -15.48 10.84 -5.79
CA ILE A 102 -14.64 10.70 -4.59
C ILE A 102 -14.86 11.92 -3.67
N ARG A 103 -15.18 11.67 -2.39
CA ARG A 103 -15.56 12.68 -1.38
C ARG A 103 -14.92 12.33 -0.04
N ALA A 104 -15.07 13.23 0.93
CA ALA A 104 -14.58 13.03 2.30
C ALA A 104 -15.08 11.73 2.96
N THR A 105 -16.28 11.24 2.60
CA THR A 105 -16.84 9.96 3.09
C THR A 105 -16.09 8.73 2.59
N HIS A 106 -15.33 8.84 1.50
CA HIS A 106 -14.54 7.76 0.91
C HIS A 106 -13.09 7.75 1.41
N LEU A 107 -12.70 8.71 2.25
CA LEU A 107 -11.32 8.81 2.73
C LEU A 107 -10.97 7.65 3.67
N ASN A 108 -9.78 7.09 3.47
CA ASN A 108 -9.20 5.98 4.23
C ASN A 108 -9.93 4.63 4.09
N GLU A 109 -10.89 4.53 3.16
CA GLU A 109 -11.54 3.28 2.77
C GLU A 109 -10.96 2.78 1.44
N LEU A 110 -11.10 1.48 1.17
CA LEU A 110 -10.61 0.87 -0.06
C LEU A 110 -11.69 0.88 -1.13
N HIS A 111 -11.39 1.46 -2.28
CA HIS A 111 -12.33 1.57 -3.39
C HIS A 111 -11.72 1.10 -4.70
N THR A 112 -12.58 0.66 -5.61
CA THR A 112 -12.23 0.47 -7.01
C THR A 112 -12.67 1.70 -7.80
N THR A 113 -11.81 2.25 -8.64
CA THR A 113 -12.15 3.34 -9.54
C THR A 113 -11.58 3.09 -10.93
N ARG A 114 -12.14 3.76 -11.94
CA ARG A 114 -11.70 3.67 -13.33
C ARG A 114 -11.36 5.05 -13.85
N GLY A 115 -10.38 5.12 -14.73
CA GLY A 115 -9.96 6.39 -15.31
C GLY A 115 -9.02 6.21 -16.47
N VAL A 116 -8.62 7.35 -17.03
CA VAL A 116 -7.62 7.43 -18.10
C VAL A 116 -6.40 8.16 -17.56
N VAL A 117 -5.21 7.60 -17.78
CA VAL A 117 -3.94 8.24 -17.40
C VAL A 117 -3.77 9.49 -18.27
N ALA A 118 -3.88 10.65 -17.66
CA ALA A 118 -3.75 11.94 -18.31
C ALA A 118 -2.28 12.36 -18.48
N GLU A 119 -1.48 12.10 -17.46
CA GLU A 119 -0.06 12.48 -17.40
C GLU A 119 0.70 11.53 -16.48
N THR A 120 1.82 11.00 -16.98
CA THR A 120 2.78 10.21 -16.21
C THR A 120 3.90 11.09 -15.66
N GLY A 121 3.97 11.22 -14.33
CA GLY A 121 5.05 11.95 -13.68
C GLY A 121 6.38 11.17 -13.70
N PRO A 122 7.50 11.86 -13.40
CA PRO A 122 8.82 11.24 -13.41
C PRO A 122 8.98 10.19 -12.30
N LEU A 123 9.79 9.18 -12.59
CA LEU A 123 10.29 8.23 -11.59
C LEU A 123 11.13 8.93 -10.53
N ARG A 124 10.83 8.64 -9.27
CA ARG A 124 11.52 9.19 -8.10
C ARG A 124 11.74 8.08 -7.07
N PRO A 125 12.90 8.02 -6.40
CA PRO A 125 13.11 7.08 -5.31
C PRO A 125 12.29 7.52 -4.10
N LYS A 126 11.47 6.61 -3.57
CA LYS A 126 10.69 6.79 -2.34
C LYS A 126 11.23 5.91 -1.24
N VAL A 127 11.47 6.48 -0.06
CA VAL A 127 11.81 5.71 1.14
C VAL A 127 10.59 4.88 1.55
N VAL A 128 10.75 3.57 1.71
CA VAL A 128 9.70 2.69 2.27
C VAL A 128 10.00 2.31 3.72
N ARG A 129 11.28 2.33 4.08
CA ARG A 129 11.76 2.11 5.43
C ARG A 129 12.90 3.07 5.73
N ALA A 130 12.65 3.99 6.66
CA ALA A 130 13.60 5.01 7.02
C ALA A 130 14.57 4.52 8.11
N GLY A 131 15.85 4.66 7.80
CA GLY A 131 16.97 4.59 8.73
C GLY A 131 17.05 5.87 9.57
N PHE A 132 17.29 5.76 10.88
CA PHE A 132 17.59 6.93 11.73
C PHE A 132 18.82 6.68 12.60
N ARG A 133 19.78 7.61 12.58
CA ARG A 133 20.97 7.60 13.42
C ARG A 133 20.75 8.43 14.68
N CYS A 134 21.01 7.83 15.84
CA CYS A 134 20.94 8.51 17.13
C CYS A 134 22.28 9.18 17.46
N ALA A 135 22.33 10.50 17.64
CA ALA A 135 23.56 11.19 18.01
C ALA A 135 24.06 10.89 19.45
N LYS A 136 23.21 10.32 20.32
CA LYS A 136 23.59 10.00 21.71
C LYS A 136 24.25 8.64 21.87
N CYS A 137 23.74 7.62 21.18
CA CYS A 137 24.24 6.24 21.29
C CYS A 137 24.77 5.68 19.97
N GLU A 138 24.83 6.50 18.93
CA GLU A 138 25.39 6.23 17.59
C GLU A 138 24.71 5.11 16.77
N GLU A 139 23.74 4.41 17.36
CA GLU A 139 22.94 3.35 16.75
C GLU A 139 22.10 3.85 15.56
N VAL A 140 21.94 2.98 14.55
CA VAL A 140 21.14 3.25 13.34
C VAL A 140 19.96 2.28 13.26
N THR A 141 18.73 2.80 13.28
CA THR A 141 17.51 1.99 13.33
C THR A 141 16.80 1.96 11.99
N ARG A 142 16.39 0.79 11.49
CA ARG A 142 15.60 0.66 10.25
C ARG A 142 14.09 0.46 10.50
N HIS A 143 13.55 0.82 11.66
CA HIS A 143 12.23 0.30 12.06
C HIS A 143 11.02 1.15 11.62
N VAL A 144 11.21 2.25 10.89
CA VAL A 144 10.10 3.17 10.59
C VAL A 144 9.61 3.02 9.16
N ALA A 145 8.49 2.31 9.00
CA ALA A 145 7.76 2.24 7.75
C ALA A 145 7.27 3.64 7.31
N GLN A 146 7.34 3.91 6.02
CA GLN A 146 6.96 5.18 5.38
C GLN A 146 5.77 4.97 4.42
N PRO A 147 4.54 4.77 4.95
CA PRO A 147 3.35 4.62 4.12
C PRO A 147 2.94 5.95 3.50
N GLY A 148 2.33 5.90 2.31
CA GLY A 148 1.87 7.09 1.59
C GLY A 148 2.96 8.13 1.34
N ARG A 149 2.55 9.41 1.35
CA ARG A 149 3.41 10.56 0.96
C ARG A 149 4.19 11.19 2.12
N GLU A 150 3.73 10.99 3.35
CA GLU A 150 4.27 11.70 4.50
C GLU A 150 5.52 11.01 5.04
N PHE A 151 6.58 11.79 5.23
CA PHE A 151 7.78 11.30 5.89
C PHE A 151 7.56 11.25 7.40
N ARG A 152 7.54 10.03 7.94
CA ARG A 152 7.35 9.76 9.37
C ARG A 152 8.68 9.60 10.07
N SER A 153 8.81 10.26 11.21
CA SER A 153 9.91 10.06 12.14
C SER A 153 9.38 9.61 13.51
N HIS A 154 10.27 9.20 14.38
CA HIS A 154 9.96 8.94 15.78
C HIS A 154 10.82 9.86 16.64
N ALA A 155 10.24 10.47 17.68
CA ALA A 155 10.96 11.44 18.49
C ALA A 155 11.98 10.79 19.43
N LYS A 156 11.73 9.54 19.85
CA LYS A 156 12.46 8.84 20.90
C LYS A 156 13.29 7.69 20.31
N CYS A 157 14.59 7.67 20.55
CA CYS A 157 15.46 6.55 20.15
C CYS A 157 14.99 5.23 20.81
N PRO A 158 14.73 4.15 20.06
CA PRO A 158 14.26 2.88 20.61
C PRO A 158 15.33 2.17 21.44
N ARG A 159 16.61 2.52 21.28
CA ARG A 159 17.73 1.90 22.00
C ARG A 159 18.04 2.57 23.35
N CYS A 160 18.32 3.87 23.34
CA CYS A 160 18.76 4.59 24.54
C CYS A 160 17.72 5.56 25.10
N SER A 161 16.50 5.57 24.53
CA SER A 161 15.37 6.40 24.97
C SER A 161 15.60 7.92 24.91
N SER A 162 16.67 8.41 24.27
CA SER A 162 16.89 9.85 24.06
C SER A 162 15.87 10.44 23.10
N VAL A 163 15.43 11.67 23.37
CA VAL A 163 14.43 12.37 22.55
C VAL A 163 15.10 13.51 21.77
N GLY A 164 14.80 13.62 20.47
CA GLY A 164 15.28 14.71 19.62
C GLY A 164 16.71 14.56 19.06
N TYR A 165 17.35 13.40 19.26
CA TYR A 165 18.72 13.11 18.78
C TYR A 165 18.74 12.25 17.51
N LEU A 166 17.60 12.00 16.89
CA LEU A 166 17.48 11.15 15.71
C LEU A 166 17.60 12.00 14.44
N SER A 167 18.50 11.58 13.56
CA SER A 167 18.70 12.16 12.23
C SER A 167 18.43 11.10 11.17
N PHE A 168 17.82 11.48 10.05
CA PHE A 168 17.59 10.56 8.94
C PHE A 168 18.93 10.04 8.41
N ALA A 169 19.01 8.73 8.16
CA ALA A 169 20.18 8.04 7.65
C ALA A 169 19.86 7.44 6.27
N PRO A 170 20.07 8.20 5.17
CA PRO A 170 19.73 7.77 3.81
C PRO A 170 20.37 6.43 3.43
N GLU A 171 21.66 6.27 3.72
CA GLU A 171 22.45 5.06 3.39
C GLU A 171 21.97 3.80 4.14
N ALA A 172 21.23 3.98 5.23
CA ALA A 172 20.67 2.89 6.02
C ALA A 172 19.17 2.70 5.78
N SER A 173 18.60 3.40 4.81
CA SER A 173 17.18 3.35 4.44
C SER A 173 16.96 2.45 3.23
N GLU A 174 15.73 1.98 3.07
CA GLU A 174 15.32 1.17 1.91
C GLU A 174 14.37 1.98 1.04
N TYR A 175 14.54 1.84 -0.28
CA TYR A 175 13.86 2.63 -1.29
C TYR A 175 13.12 1.73 -2.29
N VAL A 176 12.11 2.30 -2.93
CA VAL A 176 11.45 1.77 -4.12
C VAL A 176 11.31 2.88 -5.14
N ASP A 177 11.15 2.51 -6.40
CA ASP A 177 10.67 3.45 -7.40
C ASP A 177 9.23 3.85 -7.09
N ALA A 178 8.95 5.15 -7.22
CA ALA A 178 7.62 5.71 -7.11
C ALA A 178 7.42 6.79 -8.17
N ARG A 179 6.18 6.93 -8.65
CA ARG A 179 5.78 8.06 -9.49
C ARG A 179 4.35 8.44 -9.19
N GLU A 180 4.03 9.70 -9.45
CA GLU A 180 2.66 10.18 -9.38
C GLU A 180 2.13 10.28 -10.81
N VAL A 181 0.94 9.74 -11.05
CA VAL A 181 0.24 9.87 -12.33
C VAL A 181 -1.06 10.65 -12.11
N ARG A 182 -1.44 11.47 -13.09
CA ARG A 182 -2.74 12.15 -13.10
C ARG A 182 -3.73 11.22 -13.78
N VAL A 183 -4.79 10.84 -13.07
CA VAL A 183 -5.87 10.01 -13.64
C VAL A 183 -7.12 10.85 -13.76
N ARG A 184 -7.66 10.90 -14.98
CA ARG A 184 -8.87 11.62 -15.33
C ARG A 184 -10.06 10.68 -15.31
N ASP A 185 -11.18 11.18 -14.82
CA ASP A 185 -12.46 10.50 -14.96
C ASP A 185 -12.81 10.32 -16.46
N PRO A 186 -13.30 9.14 -16.92
CA PRO A 186 -13.63 8.94 -18.33
C PRO A 186 -14.83 9.78 -18.81
N THR A 187 -15.70 10.19 -17.88
CA THR A 187 -16.98 10.86 -18.15
C THR A 187 -17.00 12.32 -17.73
N GLY A 188 -16.02 12.75 -16.93
CA GLY A 188 -15.92 14.11 -16.39
C GLY A 188 -14.54 14.74 -16.59
N GLU A 189 -14.38 15.93 -16.01
CA GLU A 189 -13.12 16.70 -16.07
C GLU A 189 -12.27 16.52 -14.81
N THR A 190 -12.76 15.77 -13.81
CA THR A 190 -12.03 15.56 -12.55
C THR A 190 -10.75 14.77 -12.80
N GLU A 191 -9.64 15.30 -12.31
CA GLU A 191 -8.35 14.61 -12.32
C GLU A 191 -7.81 14.48 -10.90
N LEU A 192 -7.47 13.26 -10.50
CA LEU A 192 -6.88 12.97 -9.20
C LEU A 192 -5.45 12.43 -9.36
N PRO A 193 -4.52 12.83 -8.48
CA PRO A 193 -3.18 12.27 -8.46
C PRO A 193 -3.21 10.88 -7.81
N VAL A 194 -2.62 9.90 -8.48
CA VAL A 194 -2.44 8.54 -8.00
C VAL A 194 -0.96 8.29 -7.75
N LEU A 195 -0.62 7.85 -6.53
CA LEU A 195 0.74 7.43 -6.21
C LEU A 195 0.93 5.96 -6.59
N LEU A 196 1.80 5.69 -7.55
CA LEU A 196 2.23 4.35 -7.95
C LEU A 196 3.59 4.05 -7.33
N GLU A 197 3.76 2.84 -6.80
CA GLU A 197 5.00 2.38 -6.16
C GLU A 197 5.40 1.00 -6.65
N HIS A 198 6.71 0.73 -6.66
CA HIS A 198 7.30 -0.56 -6.99
C HIS A 198 6.87 -1.00 -8.41
N ASP A 199 6.33 -2.21 -8.53
CA ASP A 199 5.89 -2.85 -9.79
C ASP A 199 4.84 -2.07 -10.57
N LEU A 200 4.06 -1.20 -9.91
CA LEU A 200 3.03 -0.41 -10.61
C LEU A 200 3.60 0.78 -11.37
N THR A 201 4.83 1.20 -11.09
CA THR A 201 5.39 2.44 -11.67
C THR A 201 5.60 2.34 -13.18
N ASP A 202 5.92 1.16 -13.70
CA ASP A 202 6.20 0.95 -15.13
C ASP A 202 5.02 0.32 -15.88
N ALA A 203 3.86 0.18 -15.24
CA ALA A 203 2.70 -0.51 -15.78
C ALA A 203 1.72 0.39 -16.56
N VAL A 204 2.05 1.67 -16.75
CA VAL A 204 1.18 2.67 -17.39
C VAL A 204 1.94 3.69 -18.24
N SER A 205 1.25 4.15 -19.27
CA SER A 205 1.61 5.24 -20.18
C SER A 205 0.47 6.28 -20.27
N ASP A 206 0.78 7.46 -20.80
CA ASP A 206 -0.24 8.47 -21.09
C ASP A 206 -1.28 7.93 -22.08
N GLY A 207 -2.55 8.13 -21.75
CA GLY A 207 -3.71 7.66 -22.53
C GLY A 207 -4.23 6.28 -22.14
N ASP A 208 -3.55 5.54 -21.26
CA ASP A 208 -4.00 4.22 -20.83
C ASP A 208 -5.28 4.31 -19.99
N GLU A 209 -6.27 3.50 -20.34
CA GLU A 209 -7.42 3.19 -19.51
C GLU A 209 -7.00 2.24 -18.38
N VAL A 210 -7.34 2.59 -17.14
CA VAL A 210 -6.91 1.86 -15.95
C VAL A 210 -8.08 1.58 -15.03
N ARG A 211 -8.03 0.41 -14.38
CA ARG A 211 -8.82 0.10 -13.18
C ARG A 211 -7.86 0.10 -11.99
N ILE A 212 -8.17 0.90 -10.98
CA ILE A 212 -7.30 1.11 -9.82
C ILE A 212 -8.07 0.72 -8.56
N VAL A 213 -7.46 -0.14 -7.75
CA VAL A 213 -7.87 -0.33 -6.35
C VAL A 213 -6.99 0.59 -5.50
N ALA A 214 -7.60 1.57 -4.85
CA ALA A 214 -6.88 2.60 -4.12
C ALA A 214 -7.59 3.06 -2.85
N ILE A 215 -6.82 3.71 -2.00
CA ILE A 215 -7.31 4.36 -0.79
C ILE A 215 -7.28 5.87 -1.03
N PRO A 216 -8.44 6.56 -1.09
CA PRO A 216 -8.46 8.01 -1.11
C PRO A 216 -7.90 8.58 0.18
N ARG A 217 -6.90 9.45 0.05
CA ARG A 217 -6.21 10.11 1.15
C ARG A 217 -6.33 11.62 0.97
N ALA A 218 -6.28 12.33 2.09
CA ALA A 218 -6.22 13.78 2.11
C ALA A 218 -4.81 14.20 2.52
N ASN A 219 -4.18 15.10 1.76
CA ASN A 219 -2.93 15.74 2.15
C ASN A 219 -3.23 17.15 2.63
N ARG A 220 -2.94 17.43 3.90
CA ARG A 220 -3.18 18.74 4.51
C ARG A 220 -1.86 19.47 4.66
N THR A 221 -1.79 20.69 4.15
CA THR A 221 -0.69 21.61 4.46
C THR A 221 -0.91 22.24 5.83
N ASP A 222 0.15 22.51 6.59
CA ASP A 222 0.04 23.08 7.96
C ASP A 222 -0.73 24.41 8.02
N GLU A 223 -0.80 25.13 6.90
CA GLU A 223 -1.45 26.44 6.77
C GLU A 223 -2.94 26.37 6.41
N SER A 224 -3.51 25.17 6.18
CA SER A 224 -4.90 25.02 5.72
C SER A 224 -5.68 23.93 6.48
N ALA A 225 -6.98 24.18 6.69
CA ALA A 225 -7.93 23.16 7.14
C ALA A 225 -8.55 22.38 5.97
N VAL A 226 -8.41 22.90 4.74
CA VAL A 226 -8.81 22.24 3.49
C VAL A 226 -7.62 21.45 2.95
N ALA A 227 -7.86 20.21 2.55
CA ALA A 227 -6.84 19.28 2.09
C ALA A 227 -7.12 18.83 0.65
N ASP A 228 -6.06 18.57 -0.10
CA ASP A 228 -6.16 18.01 -1.45
C ASP A 228 -6.29 16.49 -1.37
N THR A 229 -7.18 15.93 -2.19
CA THR A 229 -7.37 14.47 -2.27
C THR A 229 -6.38 13.85 -3.25
N TRP A 230 -5.84 12.70 -2.89
CA TRP A 230 -4.99 11.87 -3.73
C TRP A 230 -5.29 10.39 -3.48
N LEU A 231 -4.93 9.53 -4.43
CA LEU A 231 -5.18 8.09 -4.34
C LEU A 231 -3.89 7.33 -4.05
N GLU A 232 -3.88 6.58 -2.95
CA GLU A 232 -2.80 5.63 -2.62
C GLU A 232 -3.11 4.29 -3.28
N SER A 233 -2.35 3.92 -4.32
CA SER A 233 -2.61 2.68 -5.06
C SER A 233 -2.30 1.43 -4.23
N VAL A 234 -3.23 0.47 -4.27
CA VAL A 234 -3.02 -0.89 -3.74
C VAL A 234 -2.76 -1.84 -4.89
N SER A 235 -3.60 -1.80 -5.93
CA SER A 235 -3.40 -2.51 -7.19
C SER A 235 -3.88 -1.67 -8.37
N MET A 236 -3.45 -2.05 -9.57
CA MET A 236 -3.86 -1.42 -10.81
C MET A 236 -3.80 -2.42 -11.96
N GLU A 237 -4.76 -2.33 -12.86
CA GLU A 237 -4.86 -3.08 -14.10
C GLU A 237 -4.94 -2.08 -15.26
N CYS A 238 -4.05 -2.20 -16.26
CA CYS A 238 -4.17 -1.49 -17.52
C CYS A 238 -5.17 -2.22 -18.42
N LEU A 239 -6.27 -1.57 -18.77
CA LEU A 239 -7.36 -2.13 -19.57
C LEU A 239 -7.12 -1.98 -21.08
N THR A 240 -6.21 -1.09 -21.47
CA THR A 240 -5.86 -0.82 -22.86
C THR A 240 -4.94 -1.90 -23.43
N ASP A 241 -4.21 -2.60 -22.56
CA ASP A 241 -3.22 -3.63 -22.90
C ASP A 241 -3.70 -5.03 -22.52
N ALA A 242 -4.60 -5.60 -23.32
CA ALA A 242 -4.81 -7.06 -23.33
C ALA A 242 -3.82 -7.81 -24.25
N ASN A 243 -2.88 -7.12 -24.91
CA ASN A 243 -2.11 -7.73 -26.01
C ASN A 243 -0.73 -7.09 -26.36
N ARG A 244 0.02 -6.56 -25.40
CA ARG A 244 1.43 -6.17 -25.61
C ARG A 244 2.41 -7.19 -25.03
#